data_AF-A0A147K2Y5-F1
#
_entry.id   AF-A0A147K2Y5-F1
#
_cell.length_a   1.000
_cell.length_b   1.000
_cell.length_c   1.000
_cell.angle_alpha   90.00
_cell.angle_beta   90.00
_cell.angle_gamma   90.00
#
_symmetry.space_group_name_H-M   'P 1'
#
loop_
_entity.id
_entity.type
_entity.pdbx_description
1 polymer ?
#
loop_
_entity_poly.entity_id
_entity_poly.type
_entity_poly.pdbx_seq_one_letter_code
_entity_poly.pdbx_strand_id
1 'polypeptide(L)'
;MQLSSQDIFSALIIFCLFASFSIFLIDFYQTNEAQAKILDDSAQALRFSNLIAGTINSENMAEIENLVNVLAGQNIFLMVELRAIDGQTLWAFPQNYLLSRDGLTQISLLVPFREKAEVSEQKLAELVVYWRGK
;
A
#
# COMPACT_ATOMS: atom_id res chain seq x y z
N MET A 1 -32.06 48.99 -16.82
CA MET A 1 -30.73 48.95 -17.46
C MET A 1 -30.67 47.66 -18.26
N GLN A 2 -30.64 47.74 -19.59
CA GLN A 2 -30.57 46.56 -20.47
C GLN A 2 -29.09 46.36 -20.84
N LEU A 3 -28.50 45.22 -20.45
CA LEU A 3 -27.12 44.88 -20.80
C LEU A 3 -26.98 44.81 -22.33
N SER A 4 -25.92 45.40 -22.87
CA SER A 4 -25.70 45.34 -24.31
C SER A 4 -25.29 43.91 -24.70
N SER A 5 -25.60 43.50 -25.93
CA SER A 5 -25.21 42.18 -26.44
C SER A 5 -23.69 41.95 -26.36
N GLN A 6 -22.89 43.02 -26.38
CA GLN A 6 -21.44 42.98 -26.24
C GLN A 6 -21.00 42.68 -24.80
N ASP A 7 -21.71 43.20 -23.80
CA ASP A 7 -21.45 42.90 -22.38
C ASP A 7 -21.79 41.44 -22.06
N ILE A 8 -22.90 40.94 -22.61
CA ILE A 8 -23.32 39.53 -22.47
C ILE A 8 -22.28 38.61 -23.12
N PHE A 9 -21.83 38.93 -24.33
CA PHE A 9 -20.83 38.12 -25.04
C PHE A 9 -19.48 38.11 -24.31
N SER A 10 -19.04 39.25 -23.78
CA SER A 10 -17.79 39.35 -23.01
C SER A 10 -17.87 38.57 -21.69
N ALA A 11 -19.00 38.66 -20.98
CA ALA A 11 -19.24 37.86 -19.78
C ALA A 11 -19.25 36.36 -20.08
N LEU A 12 -19.78 35.94 -21.23
CA LEU A 12 -19.80 34.54 -21.66
C LEU A 12 -18.37 34.02 -21.90
N ILE A 13 -17.50 34.81 -22.56
CA ILE A 13 -16.10 34.44 -22.79
C ILE A 13 -15.36 34.28 -21.46
N ILE A 14 -15.53 35.24 -20.53
CA ILE A 14 -14.90 35.18 -19.21
C ILE A 14 -15.36 33.94 -18.44
N PHE A 15 -16.67 33.64 -18.49
CA PHE A 15 -17.22 32.44 -17.87
C PHE A 15 -16.64 31.15 -18.48
N CYS A 16 -16.55 31.05 -19.81
CA CYS A 16 -15.97 29.90 -20.49
C CYS A 16 -14.48 29.70 -20.16
N LEU A 17 -13.71 30.78 -20.04
CA LEU A 17 -12.30 30.73 -19.66
C LEU A 17 -12.13 30.27 -18.19
N PHE A 18 -12.96 30.79 -17.29
CA PHE A 18 -12.95 30.38 -15.88
C PHE A 18 -13.36 28.92 -15.70
N ALA A 19 -14.37 28.45 -16.43
CA ALA A 19 -14.80 27.06 -16.40
C ALA A 19 -13.71 26.12 -16.95
N SER A 20 -13.06 26.49 -18.06
CA SER A 20 -11.97 25.70 -18.65
C SER A 20 -10.74 25.64 -17.74
N PHE A 21 -10.39 26.76 -17.09
CA PHE A 21 -9.30 26.81 -16.11
C PHE A 21 -9.62 25.98 -14.86
N SER A 22 -10.89 26.00 -14.41
CA SER A 22 -11.34 25.19 -13.27
C SER A 22 -11.27 23.70 -13.57
N ILE A 23 -11.65 23.26 -14.78
CA ILE A 23 -11.50 21.86 -15.22
C ILE A 23 -10.02 21.47 -15.29
N PHE A 24 -9.16 22.32 -15.88
CA PHE A 24 -7.72 22.10 -15.90
C PHE A 24 -7.11 21.96 -14.50
N LEU A 25 -7.51 22.80 -13.55
CA LEU A 25 -7.06 22.68 -12.16
C LEU A 25 -7.56 21.38 -11.54
N ILE A 26 -8.83 21.01 -11.72
CA ILE A 26 -9.38 19.74 -11.19
C ILE A 26 -8.58 18.55 -11.72
N ASP A 27 -8.34 18.47 -13.03
CA ASP A 27 -7.57 17.38 -13.64
C ASP A 27 -6.11 17.37 -13.17
N PHE A 28 -5.48 18.55 -13.04
CA PHE A 28 -4.11 18.70 -12.54
C PHE A 28 -3.96 18.31 -11.07
N TYR A 29 -4.90 18.69 -10.21
CA TYR A 29 -4.91 18.29 -8.80
C TYR A 29 -5.14 16.79 -8.67
N GLN A 30 -6.08 16.21 -9.43
CA GLN A 30 -6.35 14.77 -9.42
C GLN A 30 -5.13 13.94 -9.90
N THR A 31 -4.41 14.40 -10.92
CA THR A 31 -3.18 13.71 -11.38
C THR A 31 -2.04 13.79 -10.36
N ASN A 32 -1.86 14.91 -9.67
CA ASN A 32 -0.85 15.04 -8.62
C ASN A 32 -1.18 14.19 -7.39
N GLU A 33 -2.44 14.12 -6.98
CA GLU A 33 -2.87 13.25 -5.86
C GLU A 33 -2.66 11.76 -6.21
N ALA A 34 -3.01 11.36 -7.43
CA ALA A 34 -2.78 10.00 -7.90
C ALA A 34 -1.28 9.64 -7.98
N GLN A 35 -0.43 10.56 -8.46
CA GLN A 35 1.02 10.35 -8.51
C GLN A 35 1.65 10.32 -7.12
N ALA A 36 1.22 11.20 -6.21
CA ALA A 36 1.67 11.20 -4.82
C ALA A 36 1.31 9.89 -4.12
N LYS A 37 0.10 9.37 -4.36
CA LYS A 37 -0.34 8.06 -3.85
C LYS A 37 0.51 6.91 -4.39
N ILE A 38 0.79 6.87 -5.69
CA ILE A 38 1.65 5.81 -6.28
C ILE A 38 3.06 5.85 -5.69
N LEU A 39 3.61 7.04 -5.47
CA LEU A 39 4.93 7.20 -4.88
C LEU A 39 4.96 6.72 -3.42
N ASP A 40 3.94 7.05 -2.63
CA ASP A 40 3.79 6.59 -1.25
C ASP A 40 3.61 5.06 -1.19
N ASP A 41 2.68 4.49 -1.96
CA ASP A 41 2.44 3.05 -2.08
C ASP A 41 3.76 2.30 -2.43
N SER A 42 4.55 2.85 -3.37
CA SER A 42 5.84 2.28 -3.78
C SER A 42 6.91 2.38 -2.69
N ALA A 43 6.94 3.48 -1.93
CA ALA A 43 7.87 3.66 -0.82
C ALA A 43 7.59 2.68 0.32
N GLN A 44 6.32 2.44 0.66
CA GLN A 44 5.94 1.45 1.68
C GLN A 44 6.29 0.02 1.24
N ALA A 45 6.02 -0.32 -0.02
CA ALA A 45 6.40 -1.62 -0.58
C ALA A 45 7.92 -1.84 -0.56
N LEU A 46 8.71 -0.81 -0.88
CA LEU A 46 10.17 -0.87 -0.82
C LEU A 46 10.68 -1.03 0.62
N ARG A 47 10.10 -0.29 1.59
CA ARG A 47 10.44 -0.45 3.01
C ARG A 47 10.15 -1.86 3.51
N PHE A 48 9.00 -2.42 3.15
CA PHE A 48 8.66 -3.80 3.46
C PHE A 48 9.70 -4.76 2.86
N SER A 49 10.03 -4.60 1.57
CA SER A 49 11.04 -5.42 0.88
C SER A 49 12.40 -5.38 1.57
N ASN A 50 12.87 -4.19 1.97
CA ASN A 50 14.17 -4.04 2.64
C ASN A 50 14.18 -4.74 4.00
N LEU A 51 13.06 -4.67 4.71
CA LEU A 51 12.94 -5.23 6.04
C LEU A 51 12.89 -6.76 6.01
N ILE A 52 12.22 -7.36 5.01
CA ILE A 52 12.17 -8.83 4.83
C ILE A 52 13.43 -9.39 4.15
N ALA A 53 14.20 -8.57 3.43
CA ALA A 53 15.53 -8.93 2.93
C ALA A 53 16.56 -9.01 4.06
N GLY A 54 16.30 -8.30 5.17
CA GLY A 54 17.02 -8.43 6.43
C GLY A 54 16.64 -9.70 7.20
N THR A 55 17.05 -9.75 8.46
CA THR A 55 16.60 -10.83 9.37
C THR A 55 15.32 -10.39 10.08
N ILE A 56 14.25 -11.14 9.91
CA ILE A 56 13.00 -10.93 10.66
C ILE A 56 13.21 -11.36 12.11
N ASN A 57 12.79 -10.54 13.07
CA ASN A 57 12.88 -10.83 14.49
C ASN A 57 11.80 -10.09 15.30
N SER A 58 11.77 -10.32 16.62
CA SER A 58 10.80 -9.70 17.52
C SER A 58 10.81 -8.16 17.54
N GLU A 59 11.91 -7.51 17.14
CA GLU A 59 12.03 -6.03 17.16
C GLU A 59 11.40 -5.41 15.90
N ASN A 60 11.57 -6.06 14.75
CA ASN A 60 11.07 -5.55 13.48
C ASN A 60 9.69 -6.12 13.08
N MET A 61 9.20 -7.15 13.76
CA MET A 61 7.84 -7.67 13.56
C MET A 61 6.78 -6.58 13.69
N ALA A 62 6.87 -5.69 14.67
CA ALA A 62 5.93 -4.57 14.82
C ALA A 62 5.97 -3.60 13.62
N GLU A 63 7.14 -3.39 13.00
CA GLU A 63 7.25 -2.60 11.78
C GLU A 63 6.63 -3.32 10.57
N ILE A 64 6.81 -4.65 10.47
CA ILE A 64 6.14 -5.49 9.47
C ILE A 64 4.62 -5.35 9.60
N GLU A 65 4.07 -5.46 10.81
CA GLU A 65 2.63 -5.31 11.07
C GLU A 65 2.10 -3.97 10.60
N ASN A 66 2.79 -2.88 10.95
CA ASN A 66 2.42 -1.54 10.54
C ASN A 66 2.45 -1.38 9.02
N LEU A 67 3.48 -1.88 8.35
CA LEU A 67 3.58 -1.82 6.90
C LEU A 67 2.49 -2.66 6.23
N VAL A 68 2.20 -3.85 6.74
CA VAL A 68 1.13 -4.70 6.21
C VAL A 68 -0.24 -4.05 6.40
N ASN A 69 -0.50 -3.38 7.52
CA ASN A 69 -1.73 -2.60 7.71
C ASN A 69 -1.86 -1.45 6.70
N VAL A 70 -0.79 -0.70 6.46
CA VAL A 70 -0.78 0.38 5.46
C VAL A 70 -1.05 -0.19 4.06
N LEU A 71 -0.34 -1.25 3.69
CA LEU A 71 -0.48 -1.93 2.41
C LEU A 71 -1.86 -2.61 2.26
N ALA A 72 -2.49 -3.04 3.36
CA ALA A 72 -3.86 -3.54 3.37
C ALA A 72 -4.88 -2.45 3.13
N GLY A 73 -4.71 -1.27 3.75
CA GLY A 73 -5.52 -0.08 3.45
C GLY A 73 -5.42 0.34 1.97
N GLN A 74 -4.30 0.02 1.31
CA GLN A 74 -4.06 0.26 -0.11
C GLN A 74 -4.53 -0.90 -1.02
N ASN A 75 -5.12 -1.97 -0.47
CA ASN A 75 -5.49 -3.21 -1.17
C ASN A 75 -4.33 -3.95 -1.86
N ILE A 76 -3.11 -3.82 -1.33
CA ILE A 76 -1.90 -4.47 -1.85
C ILE A 76 -1.71 -5.83 -1.17
N PHE A 77 -1.58 -5.86 0.16
CA PHE A 77 -1.43 -7.08 0.94
C PHE A 77 -2.59 -7.22 1.91
N LEU A 78 -3.17 -8.42 2.02
CA LEU A 78 -4.23 -8.67 2.99
C LEU A 78 -3.70 -9.26 4.29
N MET A 79 -2.67 -10.10 4.18
CA MET A 79 -2.16 -10.89 5.29
C MET A 79 -0.71 -11.30 5.01
N VAL A 80 0.07 -11.45 6.07
CA VAL A 80 1.37 -12.08 6.04
C VAL A 80 1.46 -13.17 7.10
N GLU A 81 2.17 -14.25 6.79
CA GLU A 81 2.44 -15.33 7.73
C GLU A 81 3.92 -15.68 7.68
N LEU A 82 4.54 -15.79 8.85
CA LEU A 82 5.86 -16.38 8.99
C LEU A 82 5.69 -17.82 9.46
N ARG A 83 6.16 -18.76 8.65
CA ARG A 83 6.11 -20.19 8.93
C ARG A 83 7.52 -20.76 9.06
N ALA A 84 7.71 -21.70 9.97
CA ALA A 84 8.88 -22.56 9.95
C ALA A 84 8.89 -23.39 8.66
N ILE A 85 10.07 -23.91 8.30
CA ILE A 85 10.25 -24.73 7.09
C ILE A 85 9.43 -26.02 7.10
N ASP A 86 9.05 -26.50 8.30
CA ASP A 86 8.14 -27.64 8.48
C ASP A 86 6.65 -27.27 8.27
N GLY A 87 6.35 -26.00 7.98
CA GLY A 87 5.01 -25.47 7.74
C GLY A 87 4.30 -24.96 9.00
N GLN A 88 4.90 -25.07 10.19
CA GLN A 88 4.31 -24.52 11.42
C GLN A 88 4.27 -22.98 11.35
N THR A 89 3.11 -22.38 11.57
CA THR A 89 3.00 -20.92 11.71
C THR A 89 3.71 -20.47 12.98
N LEU A 90 4.77 -19.69 12.82
CA LEU A 90 5.51 -19.04 13.90
C LEU A 90 4.85 -17.73 14.31
N TRP A 91 4.35 -17.00 13.31
CA TRP A 91 3.69 -15.72 13.49
C TRP A 91 2.78 -15.42 12.28
N ALA A 92 1.69 -14.71 12.50
CA ALA A 92 0.76 -14.32 11.45
C ALA A 92 0.14 -12.96 11.77
N PHE A 93 -0.04 -12.15 10.72
CA PHE A 93 -0.68 -10.87 10.85
C PHE A 93 -1.64 -10.60 9.68
N PRO A 94 -2.89 -10.19 9.96
CA PRO A 94 -3.48 -10.05 11.30
C PRO A 94 -3.81 -11.40 11.95
N GLN A 95 -3.71 -11.49 13.29
CA GLN A 95 -3.83 -12.75 14.04
C GLN A 95 -5.20 -13.45 13.95
N ASN A 96 -6.26 -12.69 13.62
CA ASN A 96 -7.64 -13.17 13.53
C ASN A 96 -8.25 -12.94 12.14
N TYR A 97 -7.48 -13.18 11.07
CA TYR A 97 -8.04 -13.01 9.74
C TYR A 97 -9.04 -14.13 9.42
N LEU A 98 -10.33 -13.78 9.48
CA LEU A 98 -11.48 -14.67 9.30
C LEU A 98 -11.83 -14.94 7.83
N LEU A 99 -11.07 -14.39 6.88
CA LEU A 99 -11.29 -14.70 5.46
C LEU A 99 -10.79 -16.11 5.18
N SER A 100 -11.63 -16.94 4.54
CA SER A 100 -11.14 -18.17 3.95
C SER A 100 -9.94 -17.83 3.08
N ARG A 101 -8.86 -18.62 3.21
CA ARG A 101 -7.70 -18.52 2.31
C ARG A 101 -8.10 -18.84 0.86
N ASP A 102 -9.28 -19.42 0.65
CA ASP A 102 -9.86 -19.67 -0.66
C ASP A 102 -10.06 -18.36 -1.43
N GLY A 103 -9.46 -18.29 -2.61
CA GLY A 103 -9.53 -17.11 -3.48
C GLY A 103 -8.47 -16.04 -3.20
N LEU A 104 -7.56 -16.27 -2.24
CA LEU A 104 -6.37 -15.43 -2.08
C LEU A 104 -5.23 -15.98 -2.94
N THR A 105 -4.52 -15.06 -3.60
CA THR A 105 -3.25 -15.38 -4.20
C THR A 105 -2.18 -15.26 -3.13
N GLN A 106 -1.20 -16.17 -3.15
CA GLN A 106 -0.09 -16.17 -2.20
C GLN A 106 1.25 -16.31 -2.90
N ILE A 107 2.29 -15.75 -2.29
CA ILE A 107 3.69 -15.99 -2.63
C ILE A 107 4.43 -16.36 -1.35
N SER A 108 5.35 -17.30 -1.44
CA SER A 108 6.20 -17.73 -0.32
C SER A 108 7.65 -17.41 -0.64
N LEU A 109 8.33 -16.78 0.32
CA LEU A 109 9.72 -16.35 0.22
C LEU A 109 10.49 -16.95 1.39
N LEU A 110 11.66 -17.53 1.13
CA LEU A 110 12.57 -17.93 2.19
C LEU A 110 13.26 -16.69 2.74
N VAL A 111 13.07 -16.43 4.03
CA VAL A 111 13.62 -15.27 4.73
C VAL A 111 14.47 -15.71 5.90
N PRO A 112 15.53 -14.96 6.23
CA PRO A 112 16.23 -15.16 7.49
C PRO A 112 15.36 -14.75 8.67
N PHE A 113 15.33 -15.58 9.71
CA PHE A 113 14.53 -15.35 10.91
C PHE A 113 15.33 -15.63 12.18
N ARG A 114 15.07 -14.82 13.21
CA ARG A 114 15.52 -15.03 14.59
C ARG A 114 14.36 -14.80 15.54
N GLU A 115 14.18 -15.71 16.49
CA GLU A 115 13.10 -15.61 17.47
C GLU A 115 13.26 -14.41 18.41
N LYS A 116 14.51 -14.06 18.74
CA LYS A 116 14.88 -12.88 19.51
C LYS A 116 16.11 -12.22 18.90
N ALA A 117 16.20 -10.90 18.94
CA ALA A 117 17.32 -10.15 18.36
C ALA A 117 18.69 -10.49 19.01
N GLU A 118 18.69 -10.77 20.32
CA GLU A 118 19.88 -11.12 21.11
C GLU A 118 20.42 -12.53 20.82
N VAL A 119 19.65 -13.38 20.16
CA VAL A 119 20.05 -14.76 19.83
C VAL A 119 20.91 -14.74 18.57
N SER A 120 22.11 -15.31 18.65
CA SER A 120 23.06 -15.39 17.53
C SER A 120 22.65 -16.40 16.46
N GLU A 121 21.84 -17.39 16.81
CA GLU A 121 21.39 -18.43 15.90
C GLU A 121 20.31 -17.91 14.94
N GLN A 122 20.63 -17.90 13.65
CA GLN A 122 19.74 -17.50 12.56
C GLN A 122 19.21 -18.73 11.86
N LYS A 123 17.89 -18.77 11.66
CA LYS A 123 17.18 -19.86 10.98
C LYS A 123 16.58 -19.35 9.68
N LEU A 124 16.20 -20.27 8.80
CA LEU A 124 15.35 -19.95 7.66
C LEU A 124 13.89 -20.18 8.04
N ALA A 125 13.03 -19.29 7.55
CA ALA A 125 11.59 -19.38 7.66
C ALA A 125 10.96 -19.04 6.31
N GLU A 126 9.72 -19.44 6.09
CA GLU A 126 8.91 -19.01 4.96
C GLU A 126 8.07 -17.80 5.36
N LEU A 127 8.29 -16.67 4.71
CA LEU A 127 7.34 -15.57 4.72
C LEU A 127 6.34 -15.76 3.59
N VAL A 128 5.07 -15.89 3.93
CA VAL A 128 3.96 -15.97 2.99
C VAL A 128 3.23 -14.65 2.98
N VAL A 129 3.04 -14.08 1.79
CA VAL A 129 2.27 -12.86 1.60
C VAL A 129 1.03 -13.19 0.79
N TYR A 130 -0.13 -12.76 1.28
CA TYR A 130 -1.44 -13.02 0.67
C TYR A 130 -2.06 -11.72 0.16
N TRP A 131 -2.71 -11.79 -1.01
CA TRP A 131 -3.47 -10.68 -1.59
C TRP A 131 -4.69 -11.17 -2.36
N ARG A 132 -5.62 -10.27 -2.71
CA ARG A 132 -6.71 -10.61 -3.65
C ARG A 132 -6.20 -10.51 -5.07
N GLY A 133 -6.14 -11.63 -5.80
CA GLY A 133 -6.03 -11.59 -7.25
C GLY A 133 -7.23 -10.86 -7.86
N LYS A 134 -6.99 -10.04 -8.87
CA LYS A 134 -8.07 -9.50 -9.71
C LYS A 134 -8.60 -10.57 -10.65
#